data_AF-A0A933VE86-F1
#
_entry.id   AF-A0A933VE86-F1
#
_cell.length_a   1.000
_cell.length_b   1.000
_cell.length_c   1.000
_cell.angle_alpha   90.00
_cell.angle_beta   90.00
_cell.angle_gamma   90.00
#
_symmetry.space_group_name_H-M   'P 1'
#
loop_
_entity.id
_entity.type
_entity.pdbx_description
1 polymer ?
#
loop_
_entity_poly.entity_id
_entity_poly.type
_entity_poly.pdbx_seq_one_letter_code
_entity_poly.pdbx_strand_id
1 'polypeptide(L)' 'MIREELERELENIQAELEEVAEMRSAVLGQTGVHVGARLLQQYRARFDRDQARLEARLAEIRAQLDALGQE' A
#
# COMPACT_ATOMS: atom_id res chain seq x y z
N MET A 1 -4.65 16.73 18.15
CA MET A 1 -4.24 17.21 16.82
C MET A 1 -3.19 16.33 16.17
N ILE A 2 -1.90 16.32 16.57
CA ILE A 2 -0.87 15.51 15.88
C ILE A 2 -1.23 14.00 15.85
N ARG A 3 -1.66 13.45 16.99
CA ARG A 3 -2.09 12.04 17.06
C ARG A 3 -3.28 11.73 16.15
N GLU A 4 -4.31 12.56 16.15
CA GLU A 4 -5.51 12.37 15.31
C GLU A 4 -5.17 12.51 13.82
N GLU A 5 -4.18 13.33 13.47
CA GLU A 5 -3.70 13.48 12.10
C GLU A 5 -2.96 12.23 11.63
N LEU A 6 -2.11 11.65 12.49
CA LEU A 6 -1.44 10.38 12.23
C LEU A 6 -2.42 9.20 12.17
N GLU A 7 -3.46 9.19 13.00
CA GLU A 7 -4.52 8.17 12.95
C GLU A 7 -5.30 8.24 11.63
N ARG A 8 -5.63 9.45 11.13
CA ARG A 8 -6.23 9.61 9.79
C ARG A 8 -5.28 9.20 8.67
N GLU A 9 -4.00 9.55 8.78
CA GLU A 9 -3.01 9.15 7.77
C GLU A 9 -2.86 7.62 7.73
N LEU A 10 -2.89 6.95 8.88
CA LEU A 10 -2.89 5.49 8.98
C LEU A 10 -4.11 4.88 8.28
N GLU A 11 -5.32 5.39 8.54
CA GLU A 11 -6.55 4.94 7.88
C GLU A 11 -6.46 5.12 6.35
N ASN A 12 -5.95 6.26 5.89
CA ASN A 12 -5.78 6.53 4.46
C ASN A 12 -4.80 5.53 3.81
N ILE A 13 -3.65 5.27 4.44
CA ILE A 13 -2.65 4.33 3.90
C ILE A 13 -3.18 2.90 3.91
N GLN A 14 -3.97 2.52 4.91
CA GLN A 14 -4.63 1.22 4.95
C GLN A 14 -5.63 1.07 3.78
N ALA A 15 -6.42 2.10 3.50
CA ALA A 15 -7.32 2.11 2.35
C ALA A 15 -6.54 2.04 1.02
N GLU A 16 -5.43 2.78 0.88
CA GLU A 16 -4.57 2.72 -0.30
C GLU A 16 -3.95 1.32 -0.50
N LEU A 17 -3.54 0.65 0.59
CA LEU A 17 -3.03 -0.73 0.52
C LEU A 17 -4.10 -1.71 0.04
N GLU A 18 -5.33 -1.56 0.52
CA GLU A 18 -6.46 -2.37 0.06
C GLU A 18 -6.74 -2.14 -1.42
N GLU A 19 -6.76 -0.88 -1.87
CA GLU A 19 -6.94 -0.52 -3.28
C GLU A 19 -5.82 -1.10 -4.17
N VAL A 20 -4.56 -1.02 -3.73
CA VAL A 20 -3.41 -1.63 -4.43
C VAL A 20 -3.58 -3.14 -4.54
N ALA A 21 -4.05 -3.80 -3.48
CA ALA A 21 -4.29 -5.24 -3.47
C ALA A 21 -5.44 -5.64 -4.42
N GLU A 22 -6.53 -4.89 -4.43
CA GLU A 22 -7.65 -5.08 -5.36
C GLU A 22 -7.23 -4.88 -6.81
N MET A 23 -6.52 -3.79 -7.10
CA MET A 23 -6.00 -3.51 -8.44
C MET A 23 -5.02 -4.60 -8.89
N ARG A 24 -4.14 -5.07 -8.01
CA ARG A 24 -3.23 -6.18 -8.31
C ARG A 24 -4.00 -7.45 -8.66
N SER A 25 -5.04 -7.77 -7.90
CA SER A 25 -5.93 -8.92 -8.16
C SER A 25 -6.66 -8.78 -9.50
N ALA A 26 -7.27 -7.62 -9.76
CA ALA A 26 -8.01 -7.36 -10.99
C ALA A 26 -7.10 -7.39 -12.23
N VAL A 27 -5.97 -6.67 -12.19
CA VAL A 27 -5.03 -6.58 -13.31
C VAL A 27 -4.40 -7.94 -13.56
N LEU A 28 -3.81 -8.58 -12.54
CA LEU A 28 -3.13 -9.87 -12.74
C LEU A 28 -4.12 -11.03 -12.98
N GLY A 29 -5.35 -10.96 -12.48
CA GLY A 29 -6.40 -11.94 -12.72
C GLY A 29 -6.96 -11.93 -14.15
N GLN A 30 -7.08 -10.75 -14.77
CA GLN A 30 -7.58 -10.61 -16.16
C GLN A 30 -6.52 -10.98 -17.22
N THR A 31 -5.24 -11.01 -16.86
CA THR A 31 -4.13 -11.14 -17.81
C THR A 31 -3.95 -12.52 -18.45
N GLY A 32 -4.66 -13.56 -18.00
CA GLY A 32 -4.57 -14.91 -18.55
C GLY A 32 -4.93 -15.04 -20.04
N VAL A 33 -5.53 -14.02 -20.65
CA VAL A 33 -6.05 -14.09 -22.03
C VAL A 33 -5.55 -12.95 -22.95
N HIS A 34 -5.12 -11.79 -22.43
CA HIS A 34 -4.89 -10.57 -23.26
C HIS A 34 -3.57 -9.80 -23.01
N VAL A 35 -2.79 -10.11 -21.98
CA VAL A 35 -1.63 -9.30 -21.59
C VAL A 35 -0.33 -10.09 -21.73
N GLY A 36 0.61 -9.57 -22.52
CA GLY A 36 1.91 -10.19 -22.74
C GLY A 36 2.75 -10.29 -21.46
N ALA A 37 3.55 -11.37 -21.34
CA ALA A 37 4.33 -11.68 -20.15
C ALA A 37 5.25 -10.54 -19.67
N ARG A 38 5.82 -9.74 -20.58
CA ARG A 38 6.65 -8.58 -20.23
C ARG A 38 5.85 -7.48 -19.53
N LEU A 39 4.63 -7.23 -19.99
CA LEU A 39 3.74 -6.22 -19.41
C LEU A 39 3.25 -6.68 -18.02
N LEU A 40 2.97 -7.98 -17.88
CA LEU A 40 2.65 -8.59 -16.57
C LEU A 40 3.77 -8.38 -15.54
N GLN A 41 5.03 -8.60 -15.94
CA GLN A 41 6.19 -8.39 -15.06
C GLN A 41 6.33 -6.91 -14.66
N GLN A 42 6.04 -5.98 -15.57
CA GLN A 42 6.04 -4.54 -15.26
C GLN A 42 4.96 -4.18 -14.25
N TYR A 43 3.73 -4.71 -14.40
CA TYR A 43 2.66 -4.49 -13.44
C TYR A 43 2.98 -5.09 -12.07
N ARG A 44 3.50 -6.33 -12.02
CA ARG A 44 3.95 -6.95 -10.76
C ARG A 44 4.99 -6.07 -10.06
N ALA A 45 6.05 -5.68 -10.77
CA ALA A 45 7.09 -4.84 -10.21
C ALA A 45 6.60 -3.43 -9.82
N ARG A 46 5.49 -2.95 -10.38
CA ARG A 46 4.85 -1.70 -9.96
C ARG A 46 4.09 -1.90 -8.66
N PHE A 47 3.20 -2.89 -8.60
CA PHE A 47 2.42 -3.19 -7.39
C PHE A 47 3.33 -3.52 -6.20
N ASP A 48 4.39 -4.30 -6.41
CA ASP A 48 5.32 -4.65 -5.35
C ASP A 48 6.06 -3.40 -4.82
N ARG A 49 6.39 -2.43 -5.69
CA ARG A 49 6.99 -1.14 -5.28
C ARG A 49 6.00 -0.26 -4.52
N ASP A 50 4.78 -0.15 -5.02
CA ASP A 50 3.73 0.67 -4.42
C ASP A 50 3.37 0.13 -3.02
N GLN A 51 3.22 -1.20 -2.90
CA GLN A 51 3.01 -1.88 -1.61
C GLN A 51 4.17 -1.65 -0.64
N ALA A 52 5.42 -1.87 -1.06
CA ALA A 52 6.58 -1.66 -0.18
C ALA A 52 6.70 -0.22 0.33
N ARG A 53 6.37 0.77 -0.51
CA ARG A 53 6.35 2.18 -0.13
C ARG A 53 5.28 2.46 0.94
N LEU A 54 4.07 1.94 0.75
CA LEU A 54 2.96 2.12 1.69
C LEU A 54 3.24 1.41 3.02
N GLU A 55 3.78 0.19 2.99
CA GLU A 55 4.18 -0.55 4.19
C GLU A 55 5.27 0.20 4.98
N ALA A 56 6.27 0.78 4.30
CA ALA A 56 7.30 1.58 4.95
C ALA A 56 6.72 2.83 5.64
N ARG A 57 5.80 3.53 4.97
CA ARG A 57 5.12 4.70 5.55
C ARG A 57 4.25 4.31 6.75
N LEU A 58 3.55 3.19 6.66
CA LEU A 58 2.73 2.66 7.74
C LEU A 58 3.56 2.28 8.97
N ALA A 59 4.75 1.71 8.77
CA ALA A 59 5.70 1.44 9.85
C ALA A 59 6.19 2.72 10.52
N GLU A 60 6.47 3.77 9.74
CA GLU A 60 6.88 5.09 10.26
C GLU A 60 5.78 5.73 11.12
N ILE A 61 4.53 5.74 10.63
CA ILE A 61 3.39 6.31 11.37
C ILE A 61 3.12 5.55 12.66
N ARG A 62 3.18 4.21 12.62
CA ARG A 62 3.06 3.38 13.83
C ARG A 62 4.14 3.72 14.86
N ALA A 63 5.39 3.85 14.43
CA ALA A 63 6.48 4.24 15.33
C ALA A 63 6.26 5.63 15.94
N GLN A 64 5.72 6.58 15.18
CA GLN A 64 5.37 7.92 15.68
C GLN A 64 4.21 7.88 16.67
N LEU A 65 3.17 7.09 16.40
CA LEU A 65 2.04 6.89 17.32
C LEU A 65 2.47 6.22 18.63
N ASP A 66 3.33 5.20 18.54
CA ASP A 66 3.88 4.52 19.72
C ASP A 66 4.73 5.47 20.58
N ALA A 67 5.53 6.33 19.95
CA ALA A 67 6.30 7.34 20.66
C ALA A 67 5.40 8.35 21.40
N LEU A 68 4.29 8.77 20.79
CA LEU A 68 3.31 9.67 21.41
C LEU A 68 2.48 9.02 22.53
N GLY A 69 2.41 7.69 22.58
CA GLY A 69 1.70 6.94 23.62
C GLY A 69 2.57 6.58 24.84
N GLN A 70 3.87 6.82 24.77
CA GLN A 70 4.85 6.59 25.85
C GLN A 70 5.16 7.86 26.67
N GLU A 71 4.63 9.02 26.28
CA GLU A 71 4.65 10.29 27.03
C GLU A 71 3.40 10.45 27.90
#